data_AF-A0A6A6IJW9-F1
#
_entry.id   AF-A0A6A6IJW9-F1
#
_cell.length_a   1.000
_cell.length_b   1.000
_cell.length_c   1.000
_cell.angle_alpha   90.00
_cell.angle_beta   90.00
_cell.angle_gamma   90.00
#
_symmetry.space_group_name_H-M   'P 1'
#
loop_
_entity.id
_entity.type
_entity.pdbx_description
1 polymer ?
#
loop_
_entity_poly.entity_id
_entity_poly.type
_entity_poly.pdbx_seq_one_letter_code
_entity_poly.pdbx_strand_id
1 'polypeptide(L)'
;MATSALLTLPTELRLHLYDFVVPEVPLSVPASQYTGLLYSCTRIRDELQPEILKHMTAFLLEMQSHLRTILANDFEFTLPQSYSELQTLTVTRPYRFKPFRDTDPFLRLTYLHFKSITLRYRAPPKSSNPDYAGGPSPHRGNMRRLLFYIAKYAHWPGSSPCAKRIVYDWSRDQEHDNTNFPWTDLGWLAETAGWSMEPWRDEEGKIIGAVLVRVDGPGEA
;
A
#
# COMPACT_ATOMS: atom_id res chain seq x y z
N MET A 1 19.73 14.40 38.12
CA MET A 1 19.05 14.04 36.86
C MET A 1 19.47 12.62 36.51
N ALA A 2 18.53 11.68 36.39
CA ALA A 2 18.87 10.30 36.02
C ALA A 2 19.22 10.25 34.53
N THR A 3 20.42 9.80 34.18
CA THR A 3 20.81 9.51 32.81
C THR A 3 20.23 8.16 32.40
N SER A 4 19.59 8.09 31.23
CA SER A 4 19.06 6.82 30.70
C SER A 4 20.22 5.84 30.44
N ALA A 5 20.15 4.64 31.01
CA ALA A 5 21.16 3.59 30.83
C ALA A 5 21.35 3.21 29.34
N LEU A 6 20.31 3.33 28.52
CA LEU A 6 20.40 3.09 27.09
C LEU A 6 21.31 4.12 26.41
N LEU A 7 21.22 5.39 26.80
CA LEU A 7 22.01 6.48 26.21
C LEU A 7 23.47 6.48 26.67
N THR A 8 23.79 5.76 27.75
CA THR A 8 25.18 5.57 28.19
C THR A 8 25.92 4.49 27.42
N LEU A 9 25.22 3.65 26.65
CA LEU A 9 25.86 2.64 25.82
C LEU A 9 26.62 3.27 24.64
N PRO A 10 27.64 2.60 24.08
CA PRO A 10 28.14 2.88 22.73
C PRO A 10 27.03 2.79 21.68
N THR A 11 27.18 3.52 20.57
CA THR A 11 26.17 3.57 19.50
C THR A 11 25.96 2.20 18.86
N GLU A 12 27.02 1.42 18.69
CA GLU A 12 26.99 0.08 18.09
C GLU A 12 26.10 -0.87 18.90
N LEU A 13 26.20 -0.82 20.23
CA LEU A 13 25.34 -1.62 21.11
C LEU A 13 23.89 -1.13 21.10
N ARG A 14 23.65 0.17 20.96
CA ARG A 14 22.27 0.69 20.80
C ARG A 14 21.65 0.21 19.49
N LEU A 15 22.38 0.30 18.38
CA LEU A 15 21.93 -0.20 17.07
C LEU A 15 21.62 -1.70 17.15
N HIS A 16 22.50 -2.48 17.78
CA HIS A 16 22.24 -3.91 17.96
C HIS A 16 20.99 -4.19 18.81
N LEU A 17 20.72 -3.39 19.84
CA LEU A 17 19.46 -3.49 20.59
C LEU A 17 18.24 -3.13 19.74
N TYR A 18 18.36 -2.17 18.82
CA TYR A 18 17.27 -1.80 17.92
C TYR A 18 16.89 -2.92 16.96
N ASP A 19 17.82 -3.78 16.55
CA ASP A 19 17.53 -4.96 15.72
C ASP A 19 16.55 -5.94 16.39
N PHE A 20 16.48 -5.93 17.73
CA PHE A 20 15.51 -6.75 18.48
C PHE A 20 14.16 -6.06 18.71
N VAL A 21 14.09 -4.73 18.56
CA VAL A 21 12.87 -3.94 18.80
C VAL A 21 12.15 -3.62 17.50
N VAL A 22 12.89 -3.33 16.44
CA VAL A 22 12.35 -3.06 15.11
C VAL A 22 12.02 -4.39 14.45
N PRO A 23 10.80 -4.58 13.92
CA PRO A 23 10.48 -5.80 13.17
C PRO A 23 11.39 -5.93 11.94
N GLU A 24 11.76 -7.16 11.58
CA GLU A 24 12.57 -7.47 10.41
C GLU A 24 12.02 -6.82 9.13
N VAL A 25 10.68 -6.85 8.98
CA VAL A 25 9.97 -6.11 7.94
C VAL A 25 9.28 -4.90 8.58
N PRO A 26 9.74 -3.66 8.34
CA PRO A 26 9.06 -2.48 8.81
C PRO A 26 7.58 -2.46 8.40
N LEU A 27 6.72 -1.96 9.28
CA LEU A 27 5.27 -1.94 9.12
C LEU A 27 4.57 -3.30 9.09
N SER A 28 5.27 -4.43 9.32
CA SER A 28 4.62 -5.73 9.59
C SER A 28 3.80 -5.73 10.89
N VAL A 29 4.14 -4.79 11.79
CA VAL A 29 3.34 -4.41 12.95
C VAL A 29 2.98 -2.93 12.87
N PRO A 30 1.92 -2.48 13.55
CA PRO A 30 1.57 -1.06 13.60
C PRO A 30 2.75 -0.20 14.06
N ALA A 31 2.96 0.94 13.41
CA ALA A 31 4.03 1.87 13.78
C ALA A 31 3.94 2.34 15.25
N SER A 32 2.75 2.29 15.86
CA SER A 32 2.52 2.58 17.27
C SER A 32 3.37 1.72 18.22
N GLN A 33 3.73 0.49 17.83
CA GLN A 33 4.50 -0.42 18.69
C GLN A 33 5.92 0.09 18.99
N TYR A 34 6.54 0.82 18.07
CA TYR A 34 7.88 1.40 18.25
C TYR A 34 7.88 2.93 18.20
N THR A 35 6.70 3.55 18.14
CA THR A 35 6.50 5.01 18.26
C THR A 35 7.06 5.51 19.59
N GLY A 36 6.82 4.81 20.71
CA GLY A 36 7.37 5.19 22.01
C GLY A 36 8.91 5.30 22.02
N LEU A 37 9.59 4.38 21.32
CA LEU A 37 11.04 4.41 21.18
C LEU A 37 11.50 5.58 20.29
N LEU A 38 10.85 5.76 19.13
CA LEU A 38 11.16 6.84 18.19
C LEU A 38 10.98 8.24 18.78
N TYR A 39 10.01 8.43 19.68
CA TYR A 39 9.74 9.72 20.30
C TYR A 39 10.32 9.84 21.71
N SER A 40 11.12 8.87 22.16
CA SER A 40 11.75 8.92 23.49
C SER A 40 12.81 10.02 23.61
N CYS A 41 13.68 10.16 22.61
CA CYS A 41 14.60 11.29 22.49
C CYS A 41 15.11 11.45 21.04
N THR A 42 15.62 12.64 20.71
CA THR A 42 16.13 12.98 19.38
C THR A 42 17.26 12.05 18.95
N ARG A 43 18.20 11.75 19.84
CA ARG A 43 19.34 10.87 19.53
C ARG A 43 18.91 9.47 19.09
N ILE A 44 18.00 8.84 19.83
CA ILE A 44 17.49 7.50 19.48
C ILE A 44 16.75 7.55 18.15
N ARG A 45 15.95 8.59 17.92
CA ARG A 45 15.25 8.78 16.64
C ARG A 45 16.22 8.89 15.47
N ASP A 46 17.25 9.70 15.62
CA ASP A 46 18.24 9.97 14.57
C ASP A 46 19.09 8.73 14.25
N GLU A 47 19.28 7.84 15.21
CA GLU A 47 19.92 6.52 15.02
C GLU A 47 18.96 5.48 14.41
N LEU A 48 17.69 5.47 14.83
CA LEU A 48 16.74 4.42 14.48
C LEU A 48 16.06 4.60 13.11
N GLN A 49 15.75 5.85 12.74
CA GLN A 49 15.06 6.13 11.47
C GLN A 49 15.81 5.63 10.24
N PRO A 50 17.14 5.84 10.10
CA PRO A 50 17.90 5.34 8.96
C PRO A 50 17.87 3.82 8.84
N GLU A 51 17.96 3.10 9.97
CA GLU A 51 17.90 1.62 9.96
C GLU A 51 16.52 1.10 9.55
N ILE A 52 15.44 1.71 10.04
CA ILE A 52 14.08 1.37 9.59
C ILE A 52 13.94 1.60 8.08
N LEU A 53 14.43 2.75 7.59
CA LEU A 53 14.34 3.11 6.18
C LEU A 53 15.14 2.14 5.29
N LYS A 54 16.33 1.75 5.75
CA LYS A 54 17.20 0.78 5.11
C LYS A 54 16.54 -0.60 5.01
N HIS A 55 15.97 -1.12 6.11
CA HIS A 55 15.26 -2.40 6.10
C HIS A 55 14.05 -2.38 5.18
N MET A 56 13.24 -1.31 5.19
CA MET A 56 12.09 -1.21 4.29
C MET A 56 12.53 -1.13 2.83
N THR A 57 13.56 -0.36 2.54
CA THR A 57 14.09 -0.21 1.17
C THR A 57 14.60 -1.55 0.64
N ALA A 58 15.35 -2.29 1.46
CA ALA A 58 15.82 -3.63 1.12
C ALA A 58 14.65 -4.59 0.84
N PHE A 59 13.66 -4.63 1.74
CA PHE A 59 12.46 -5.45 1.57
C PHE A 59 11.67 -5.11 0.29
N LEU A 60 11.46 -3.82 0.01
CA LEU A 60 10.76 -3.38 -1.21
C LEU A 60 11.52 -3.78 -2.47
N LEU A 61 12.84 -3.63 -2.48
CA LEU A 61 13.68 -4.03 -3.62
C LEU A 61 13.66 -5.55 -3.84
N GLU A 62 13.73 -6.34 -2.77
CA GLU A 62 13.62 -7.80 -2.83
C GLU A 62 12.24 -8.21 -3.38
N MET A 63 11.17 -7.65 -2.83
CA MET A 63 9.80 -7.90 -3.29
C MET A 63 9.61 -7.51 -4.75
N GLN A 64 10.18 -6.38 -5.18
CA GLN A 64 10.16 -5.94 -6.58
C GLN A 64 10.87 -6.94 -7.49
N SER A 65 12.06 -7.42 -7.09
CA SER A 65 12.82 -8.44 -7.81
C SER A 65 12.05 -9.76 -7.92
N HIS A 66 11.43 -10.18 -6.81
CA HIS A 66 10.60 -11.38 -6.75
C HIS A 66 9.38 -11.30 -7.68
N LEU A 67 8.67 -10.16 -7.65
CA LEU A 67 7.54 -9.90 -8.53
C LEU A 67 7.93 -9.89 -10.02
N ARG A 68 9.07 -9.28 -10.36
CA ARG A 68 9.60 -9.29 -11.73
C ARG A 68 9.90 -10.70 -12.21
N THR A 69 10.49 -11.52 -11.34
CA THR A 69 10.83 -12.91 -11.63
C THR A 69 9.59 -13.78 -11.83
N ILE A 70 8.62 -13.74 -10.93
CA ILE A 70 7.44 -14.61 -10.97
C ILE A 70 6.44 -14.18 -12.04
N LEU A 71 6.23 -12.86 -12.19
CA LEU A 71 5.16 -12.35 -13.03
C LEU A 71 5.64 -11.91 -14.40
N ALA A 72 6.95 -11.93 -14.70
CA ALA A 72 7.55 -11.42 -15.94
C ALA A 72 7.03 -10.01 -16.28
N ASN A 73 6.90 -9.17 -15.24
CA ASN A 73 6.15 -7.93 -15.28
C ASN A 73 6.94 -6.82 -14.60
N ASP A 74 6.88 -5.62 -15.17
CA ASP A 74 7.59 -4.45 -14.66
C ASP A 74 6.86 -3.82 -13.47
N PHE A 75 7.08 -4.39 -12.29
CA PHE A 75 6.73 -3.73 -11.04
C PHE A 75 7.79 -2.68 -10.69
N GLU A 76 7.31 -1.53 -10.21
CA GLU A 76 8.12 -0.44 -9.69
C GLU A 76 7.50 0.06 -8.40
N PHE A 77 8.31 0.13 -7.35
CA PHE A 77 7.93 0.75 -6.09
C PHE A 77 8.60 2.10 -5.94
N THR A 78 7.86 3.09 -5.45
CA THR A 78 8.47 4.33 -4.96
C THR A 78 9.18 4.02 -3.65
N LEU A 79 10.50 4.13 -3.65
CA LEU A 79 11.32 3.90 -2.46
C LEU A 79 11.23 5.11 -1.54
N PRO A 80 10.92 4.92 -0.25
CA PRO A 80 10.82 6.02 0.70
C PRO A 80 12.17 6.69 0.90
N GLN A 81 12.22 8.02 0.89
CA GLN A 81 13.43 8.80 1.20
C GLN A 81 13.43 9.32 2.64
N SER A 82 12.29 9.21 3.33
CA SER A 82 12.13 9.66 4.71
C SER A 82 11.22 8.73 5.50
N TYR A 83 11.32 8.79 6.84
CA TYR A 83 10.42 8.06 7.72
C TYR A 83 8.95 8.46 7.52
N SER A 84 8.69 9.72 7.13
CA SER A 84 7.33 10.19 6.84
C SER A 84 6.75 9.56 5.57
N GLU A 85 7.59 9.34 4.55
CA GLU A 85 7.21 8.68 3.30
C GLU A 85 7.03 7.17 3.46
N LEU A 86 7.68 6.56 4.46
CA LEU A 86 7.61 5.13 4.75
C LEU A 86 6.16 4.60 4.80
N GLN A 87 5.24 5.40 5.35
CA GLN A 87 3.84 5.01 5.51
C GLN A 87 3.01 5.17 4.23
N THR A 88 3.59 5.71 3.16
CA THR A 88 2.92 5.92 1.88
C THR A 88 3.66 5.19 0.77
N LEU A 89 3.10 4.08 0.30
CA LEU A 89 3.69 3.30 -0.78
C LEU A 89 2.99 3.63 -2.10
N THR A 90 3.76 3.90 -3.16
CA THR A 90 3.24 3.88 -4.53
C THR A 90 3.80 2.68 -5.27
N VAL A 91 2.90 1.87 -5.83
CA VAL A 91 3.20 0.70 -6.63
C VAL A 91 2.73 0.94 -8.05
N THR A 92 3.66 1.06 -8.97
CA THR A 92 3.36 1.04 -10.40
C THR A 92 3.45 -0.40 -10.89
N ARG A 93 2.36 -0.92 -11.46
CA ARG A 93 2.27 -2.29 -11.99
C ARG A 93 1.70 -2.31 -13.40
N PRO A 94 2.05 -3.30 -14.23
CA PRO A 94 1.41 -3.46 -15.53
C PRO A 94 -0.05 -3.86 -15.36
N TYR A 95 -0.86 -3.52 -16.36
CA TYR A 95 -2.20 -4.06 -16.45
C TYR A 95 -2.13 -5.59 -16.54
N ARG A 96 -2.94 -6.26 -15.72
CA ARG A 96 -3.01 -7.72 -15.67
C ARG A 96 -4.46 -8.15 -15.73
N PHE A 97 -4.73 -9.21 -16.49
CA PHE A 97 -6.03 -9.87 -16.45
C PHE A 97 -6.17 -10.66 -15.14
N LYS A 98 -7.26 -10.43 -14.40
CA LYS A 98 -7.56 -11.10 -13.12
C LYS A 98 -6.45 -10.91 -12.05
N PRO A 99 -6.12 -9.66 -11.67
CA PRO A 99 -5.22 -9.39 -10.55
C PRO A 99 -5.86 -9.78 -9.20
N PHE A 100 -5.06 -9.76 -8.12
CA PHE A 100 -5.53 -10.01 -6.74
C PHE A 100 -6.11 -11.41 -6.51
N ARG A 101 -5.55 -12.42 -7.18
CA ARG A 101 -5.77 -13.83 -6.82
C ARG A 101 -4.97 -14.15 -5.57
N ASP A 102 -5.35 -15.20 -4.84
CA ASP A 102 -4.62 -15.67 -3.66
C ASP A 102 -3.13 -15.99 -3.95
N THR A 103 -2.78 -16.23 -5.21
CA THR A 103 -1.40 -16.46 -5.69
C THR A 103 -0.68 -15.20 -6.16
N ASP A 104 -1.30 -14.01 -6.12
CA ASP A 104 -0.67 -12.74 -6.49
C ASP A 104 0.31 -12.33 -5.37
N PRO A 105 1.65 -12.35 -5.60
CA PRO A 105 2.62 -12.07 -4.55
C PRO A 105 2.48 -10.64 -4.00
N PHE A 106 1.87 -9.73 -4.77
CA PHE A 106 1.54 -8.38 -4.36
C PHE A 106 0.71 -8.35 -3.06
N LEU A 107 -0.14 -9.37 -2.83
CA LEU A 107 -0.97 -9.46 -1.63
C LEU A 107 -0.16 -9.62 -0.33
N ARG A 108 1.16 -9.84 -0.39
CA ARG A 108 2.00 -9.76 0.81
C ARG A 108 2.12 -8.33 1.34
N LEU A 109 2.09 -7.33 0.45
CA LEU A 109 2.20 -5.92 0.83
C LEU A 109 0.95 -5.40 1.54
N THR A 110 -0.20 -6.02 1.32
CA THR A 110 -1.44 -5.60 1.95
C THR A 110 -1.49 -5.93 3.44
N TYR A 111 -0.60 -6.81 3.94
CA TYR A 111 -0.47 -7.08 5.38
C TYR A 111 0.36 -6.02 6.11
N LEU A 112 0.99 -5.09 5.39
CA LEU A 112 1.78 -4.03 6.02
C LEU A 112 0.90 -2.83 6.38
N HIS A 113 1.13 -2.26 7.55
CA HIS A 113 0.38 -1.14 8.15
C HIS A 113 0.73 0.21 7.53
N PHE A 114 0.51 0.35 6.22
CA PHE A 114 0.66 1.62 5.53
C PHE A 114 -0.47 2.61 5.91
N LYS A 115 -0.14 3.90 5.94
CA LYS A 115 -1.17 4.94 5.95
C LYS A 115 -1.92 4.98 4.62
N SER A 116 -1.17 4.87 3.51
CA SER A 116 -1.74 4.92 2.15
C SER A 116 -0.96 4.01 1.19
N ILE A 117 -1.65 3.26 0.35
CA ILE A 117 -1.07 2.53 -0.79
C ILE A 117 -1.68 3.07 -2.08
N THR A 118 -0.86 3.52 -3.02
CA THR A 118 -1.28 3.91 -4.37
C THR A 118 -0.94 2.81 -5.35
N LEU A 119 -1.95 2.25 -6.02
CA LEU A 119 -1.83 1.26 -7.08
C LEU A 119 -1.96 1.98 -8.42
N ARG A 120 -0.82 2.31 -9.02
CA ARG A 120 -0.74 2.94 -10.33
C ARG A 120 -0.66 1.88 -11.42
N TYR A 121 -1.64 1.88 -12.32
CA TYR A 121 -1.66 0.97 -13.45
C TYR A 121 -0.99 1.62 -14.66
N ARG A 122 -0.13 0.85 -15.34
CA ARG A 122 0.30 1.20 -16.69
C ARG A 122 -0.86 0.99 -17.65
N ALA A 123 -0.88 1.78 -18.73
CA ALA A 123 -1.86 1.60 -19.79
C ALA A 123 -1.88 0.12 -20.24
N PRO A 124 -3.06 -0.46 -20.48
CA PRO A 124 -3.12 -1.79 -21.06
C PRO A 124 -2.34 -1.77 -22.40
N PRO A 125 -1.64 -2.87 -22.76
CA PRO A 125 -1.08 -2.96 -24.09
C PRO A 125 -2.21 -2.74 -25.11
N LYS A 126 -1.91 -2.00 -26.19
CA LYS A 126 -2.82 -1.79 -27.34
C LYS A 126 -3.07 -3.13 -28.04
N SER A 127 -3.78 -4.03 -27.38
CA SER A 127 -4.04 -5.36 -27.91
C SER A 127 -5.28 -5.29 -28.77
N SER A 128 -5.18 -5.83 -29.98
CA SER A 128 -6.27 -6.11 -30.92
C SER A 128 -7.27 -7.15 -30.40
N ASN A 129 -7.36 -7.39 -29.08
CA ASN A 129 -8.20 -8.42 -28.52
C ASN A 129 -9.64 -7.89 -28.40
N PRO A 130 -10.58 -8.36 -29.25
CA PRO A 130 -11.93 -7.82 -29.36
C PRO A 130 -12.75 -8.00 -28.07
N ASP A 131 -12.31 -8.85 -27.14
CA ASP A 131 -12.90 -8.99 -25.80
C ASP A 131 -12.84 -7.68 -24.99
N TYR A 132 -11.94 -6.74 -25.34
CA TYR A 132 -11.89 -5.40 -24.75
C TYR A 132 -12.76 -4.37 -25.46
N ALA A 133 -13.25 -4.66 -26.67
CA ALA A 133 -13.99 -3.69 -27.49
C ALA A 133 -15.47 -3.52 -27.09
N GLY A 134 -16.00 -4.41 -26.23
CA GLY A 134 -17.42 -4.37 -25.81
C GLY A 134 -17.67 -4.65 -24.32
N GLY A 135 -16.62 -4.82 -23.50
CA GLY A 135 -16.73 -5.07 -22.07
C GLY A 135 -16.67 -3.80 -21.22
N PRO A 136 -17.07 -3.86 -19.93
CA PRO A 136 -16.81 -2.77 -19.01
C PRO A 136 -15.31 -2.45 -18.95
N SER A 137 -14.97 -1.17 -18.76
CA SER A 137 -13.59 -0.67 -18.64
C SER A 137 -12.70 -1.67 -17.89
N PRO A 138 -11.52 -2.04 -18.42
CA PRO A 138 -10.54 -2.92 -17.79
C PRO A 138 -10.32 -2.61 -16.28
N HIS A 139 -10.38 -1.34 -15.91
CA HIS A 139 -10.24 -0.87 -14.53
C HIS A 139 -11.42 -1.25 -13.64
N ARG A 140 -12.66 -1.30 -14.16
CA ARG A 140 -13.84 -1.78 -13.41
C ARG A 140 -13.63 -3.22 -12.97
N GLY A 141 -13.14 -4.07 -13.87
CA GLY A 141 -12.89 -5.49 -13.60
C GLY A 141 -11.80 -5.71 -12.54
N ASN A 142 -10.76 -4.88 -12.54
CA ASN A 142 -9.69 -4.95 -11.55
C ASN A 142 -10.11 -4.37 -10.20
N MET A 143 -10.82 -3.24 -10.20
CA MET A 143 -11.40 -2.64 -9.00
C MET A 143 -12.35 -3.61 -8.29
N ARG A 144 -13.26 -4.24 -9.04
CA ARG A 144 -14.18 -5.24 -8.46
C ARG A 144 -13.42 -6.39 -7.78
N ARG A 145 -12.30 -6.83 -8.35
CA ARG A 145 -11.46 -7.88 -7.75
C ARG A 145 -10.71 -7.40 -6.51
N LEU A 146 -10.20 -6.17 -6.52
CA LEU A 146 -9.63 -5.55 -5.34
C LEU A 146 -10.68 -5.49 -4.21
N LEU A 147 -11.89 -5.03 -4.48
CA LEU A 147 -12.96 -4.98 -3.50
C LEU A 147 -13.38 -6.36 -2.99
N PHE A 148 -13.47 -7.37 -3.86
CA PHE A 148 -13.71 -8.75 -3.41
C PHE A 148 -12.58 -9.29 -2.53
N TYR A 149 -11.33 -8.97 -2.86
CA TYR A 149 -10.19 -9.30 -2.00
C TYR A 149 -10.36 -8.63 -0.63
N ILE A 150 -10.60 -7.32 -0.59
CA ILE A 150 -10.81 -6.58 0.66
C ILE A 150 -11.96 -7.18 1.47
N ALA A 151 -13.13 -7.41 0.86
CA ALA A 151 -14.30 -7.99 1.51
C ALA A 151 -14.03 -9.39 2.06
N LYS A 152 -13.28 -10.23 1.33
CA LYS A 152 -12.89 -11.58 1.76
C LYS A 152 -12.11 -11.56 3.07
N TYR A 153 -11.29 -10.53 3.31
CA TYR A 153 -10.40 -10.45 4.47
C TYR A 153 -10.83 -9.43 5.53
N ALA A 154 -11.87 -8.64 5.28
CA ALA A 154 -12.33 -7.55 6.16
C ALA A 154 -12.64 -7.99 7.60
N HIS A 155 -13.13 -9.22 7.79
CA HIS A 155 -13.58 -9.75 9.09
C HIS A 155 -12.46 -10.34 9.97
N TRP A 156 -11.21 -10.37 9.49
CA TRP A 156 -10.10 -10.94 10.25
C TRP A 156 -9.50 -9.90 11.22
N PRO A 157 -9.14 -10.25 12.46
CA PRO A 157 -8.36 -9.34 13.33
C PRO A 157 -7.04 -8.97 12.64
N GLY A 158 -6.73 -7.67 12.56
CA GLY A 158 -5.63 -7.19 11.71
C GLY A 158 -5.90 -7.35 10.22
N SER A 159 -7.16 -7.19 9.81
CA SER A 159 -7.64 -7.50 8.45
C SER A 159 -6.82 -6.81 7.37
N SER A 160 -6.38 -7.64 6.41
CA SER A 160 -5.81 -7.18 5.15
C SER A 160 -6.90 -6.56 4.26
N PRO A 161 -6.61 -5.45 3.56
CA PRO A 161 -5.40 -4.67 3.66
C PRO A 161 -5.33 -3.91 4.99
N CYS A 162 -4.18 -4.00 5.66
CA CYS A 162 -3.83 -3.24 6.86
C CYS A 162 -3.67 -1.74 6.56
N ALA A 163 -3.63 -1.36 5.28
CA ALA A 163 -3.62 0.02 4.87
C ALA A 163 -4.90 0.74 5.30
N LYS A 164 -4.81 2.01 5.70
CA LYS A 164 -6.00 2.84 5.98
C LYS A 164 -6.61 3.45 4.72
N ARG A 165 -5.81 3.62 3.68
CA ARG A 165 -6.19 4.26 2.42
C ARG A 165 -5.58 3.53 1.24
N ILE A 166 -6.37 3.30 0.19
CA ILE A 166 -5.90 2.74 -1.07
C ILE A 166 -6.32 3.67 -2.20
N VAL A 167 -5.36 4.12 -3.01
CA VAL A 167 -5.63 4.85 -4.24
C VAL A 167 -5.48 3.89 -5.39
N TYR A 168 -6.51 3.71 -6.19
CA TYR A 168 -6.40 3.05 -7.47
C TYR A 168 -6.24 4.13 -8.54
N ASP A 169 -5.06 4.21 -9.14
CA ASP A 169 -4.66 5.24 -10.11
C ASP A 169 -4.62 4.64 -11.52
N TRP A 170 -5.54 5.08 -12.39
CA TRP A 170 -5.56 4.78 -13.82
C TRP A 170 -5.30 6.01 -14.70
N SER A 171 -4.70 7.07 -14.16
CA SER A 171 -4.43 8.34 -14.88
C SER A 171 -3.63 8.17 -16.17
N ARG A 172 -2.81 7.11 -16.25
CA ARG A 172 -1.99 6.80 -17.43
C ARG A 172 -2.77 6.15 -18.58
N ASP A 173 -4.03 5.80 -18.37
CA ASP A 173 -4.93 5.30 -19.41
C ASP A 173 -5.73 6.47 -20.01
N GLN A 174 -5.13 7.14 -21.01
CA GLN A 174 -5.72 8.32 -21.63
C GLN A 174 -6.85 7.99 -22.62
N GLU A 175 -6.97 6.73 -23.06
CA GLU A 175 -7.85 6.35 -24.17
C GLU A 175 -9.30 6.05 -23.73
N HIS A 176 -9.57 5.87 -22.43
CA HIS A 176 -10.90 5.53 -21.94
C HIS A 176 -11.63 6.74 -21.36
N ASP A 177 -12.80 7.05 -21.92
CA ASP A 177 -13.75 8.00 -21.35
C ASP A 177 -14.31 7.41 -20.04
N ASN A 178 -13.66 7.75 -18.93
CA ASN A 178 -13.98 7.23 -17.60
C ASN A 178 -15.12 8.01 -16.92
N THR A 179 -15.88 8.84 -17.65
CA THR A 179 -17.02 9.58 -17.13
C THR A 179 -18.12 8.65 -16.58
N ASN A 180 -18.25 7.45 -17.14
CA ASN A 180 -19.26 6.44 -16.76
C ASN A 180 -18.71 5.30 -15.89
N PHE A 181 -17.72 5.56 -15.02
CA PHE A 181 -17.31 4.55 -14.04
C PHE A 181 -18.49 4.24 -13.08
N PRO A 182 -18.92 2.98 -12.90
CA PRO A 182 -20.14 2.65 -12.16
C PRO A 182 -19.89 2.66 -10.65
N TRP A 183 -19.82 3.86 -10.07
CA TRP A 183 -19.57 4.10 -8.65
C TRP A 183 -20.57 3.39 -7.75
N THR A 184 -21.85 3.44 -8.09
CA THR A 184 -22.95 2.84 -7.30
C THR A 184 -22.79 1.33 -7.16
N ASP A 185 -22.42 0.65 -8.23
CA ASP A 185 -22.28 -0.83 -8.26
C ASP A 185 -21.08 -1.33 -7.46
N LEU A 186 -20.09 -0.48 -7.20
CA LEU A 186 -18.88 -0.86 -6.48
C LEU A 186 -18.88 -0.27 -5.06
N GLY A 187 -19.62 0.82 -4.83
CA GLY A 187 -19.73 1.49 -3.53
C GLY A 187 -20.31 0.58 -2.46
N TRP A 188 -21.42 -0.11 -2.76
CA TRP A 188 -22.02 -1.05 -1.80
C TRP A 188 -21.05 -2.17 -1.40
N LEU A 189 -20.22 -2.66 -2.33
CA LEU A 189 -19.25 -3.72 -2.05
C LEU A 189 -18.12 -3.20 -1.13
N ALA A 190 -17.66 -1.96 -1.35
CA ALA A 190 -16.71 -1.31 -0.46
C ALA A 190 -17.32 -1.15 0.95
N GLU A 191 -18.55 -0.64 1.05
CA GLU A 191 -19.24 -0.42 2.32
C GLU A 191 -19.42 -1.70 3.12
N THR A 192 -19.85 -2.80 2.46
CA THR A 192 -19.96 -4.11 3.11
C THR A 192 -18.63 -4.64 3.63
N ALA A 193 -17.51 -4.15 3.10
CA ALA A 193 -16.16 -4.50 3.54
C ALA A 193 -15.61 -3.54 4.61
N GLY A 194 -16.36 -2.52 5.04
CA GLY A 194 -15.90 -1.49 5.96
C GLY A 194 -15.06 -0.40 5.29
N TRP A 195 -15.30 -0.12 4.01
CA TRP A 195 -14.58 0.90 3.24
C TRP A 195 -15.55 1.89 2.60
N SER A 196 -15.18 3.16 2.58
CA SER A 196 -15.79 4.16 1.72
C SER A 196 -15.02 4.20 0.39
N MET A 197 -15.72 4.54 -0.70
CA MET A 197 -15.12 4.68 -2.01
C MET A 197 -15.52 6.01 -2.64
N GLU A 198 -14.53 6.79 -3.07
CA GLU A 198 -14.71 8.11 -3.66
C GLU A 198 -14.02 8.20 -5.02
N PRO A 199 -14.55 9.01 -5.96
CA PRO A 199 -13.86 9.30 -7.21
C PRO A 199 -12.58 10.08 -6.98
N TRP A 200 -11.48 9.63 -7.57
CA TRP A 200 -10.24 10.39 -7.62
C TRP A 200 -10.19 11.18 -8.92
N ARG A 201 -10.05 12.51 -8.80
CA ARG A 201 -10.09 13.44 -9.92
C ARG A 201 -8.76 14.17 -10.08
N ASP A 202 -8.41 14.51 -11.32
CA ASP A 202 -7.31 15.43 -11.63
C ASP A 202 -7.71 16.90 -11.44
N GLU A 203 -6.80 17.81 -11.77
CA GLU A 203 -6.99 19.26 -11.67
C GLU A 203 -8.14 19.78 -12.56
N GLU A 204 -8.48 19.06 -13.61
CA GLU A 204 -9.55 19.40 -14.57
C GLU A 204 -10.90 18.78 -14.14
N GLY A 205 -10.93 18.03 -13.03
CA GLY A 205 -12.12 17.35 -12.52
C GLY A 205 -12.43 16.02 -13.23
N LYS A 206 -11.57 15.56 -14.15
CA LYS A 206 -11.72 14.26 -14.82
C LYS A 206 -11.39 13.13 -13.86
N ILE A 207 -12.17 12.06 -13.93
CA ILE A 207 -11.98 10.88 -13.08
C ILE A 207 -10.78 10.07 -13.57
N ILE A 208 -9.74 9.99 -12.75
CA ILE A 208 -8.48 9.30 -13.01
C ILE A 208 -8.24 8.10 -12.09
N GLY A 209 -9.19 7.81 -11.20
CA GLY A 209 -9.07 6.68 -10.29
C GLY A 209 -10.18 6.64 -9.25
N ALA A 210 -9.95 5.83 -8.23
CA ALA A 210 -10.77 5.75 -7.02
C ALA A 210 -9.91 5.84 -5.77
N VAL A 211 -10.45 6.44 -4.72
CA VAL A 211 -9.89 6.39 -3.37
C VAL A 211 -10.77 5.50 -2.52
N LEU A 212 -10.17 4.50 -1.89
CA LEU A 212 -10.79 3.67 -0.87
C LEU A 212 -10.26 4.13 0.49
N VAL A 213 -11.14 4.47 1.42
CA VAL A 213 -10.76 4.85 2.79
C VAL A 213 -11.46 3.92 3.77
N ARG A 214 -10.70 3.30 4.66
CA ARG A 214 -11.23 2.43 5.71
C ARG A 214 -12.17 3.26 6.60
N VAL A 215 -13.37 2.76 6.83
CA VAL A 215 -14.31 3.36 7.79
C VAL A 215 -13.91 2.78 9.13
N ASP A 216 -13.11 3.52 9.89
CA ASP A 216 -12.71 3.10 11.23
C ASP A 216 -13.99 2.88 12.06
N GLY A 217 -14.12 1.69 12.65
CA GLY A 217 -15.22 1.42 13.57
C GLY A 217 -15.16 2.36 14.78
N PRO A 218 -16.27 2.58 15.50
CA PRO A 218 -16.26 3.37 16.73
C PRO A 218 -15.37 2.67 17.78
N GLY A 219 -14.06 2.98 17.79
CA GLY A 219 -13.11 2.37 18.74
C GLY A 219 -11.62 2.37 18.37
N GLU A 220 -11.19 2.75 17.16
CA GLU A 220 -9.78 2.66 16.72
C GLU A 220 -9.05 4.01 16.56
N ALA A 221 -9.48 5.05 17.29
CA ALA A 221 -8.84 6.39 17.29
C ALA A 221 -7.60 6.46 18.19
#